data_AF-A0A2I0IJU1-F1
#
_entry.id   AF-A0A2I0IJU1-F1
#
_cell.length_a   1.000
_cell.length_b   1.000
_cell.length_c   1.000
_cell.angle_alpha   90.00
_cell.angle_beta   90.00
_cell.angle_gamma   90.00
#
_symmetry.space_group_name_H-M   'P 1'
#
loop_
_entity.id
_entity.type
_entity.pdbx_description
1 polymer ?
#
loop_
_entity_poly.entity_id
_entity_poly.type
_entity_poly.pdbx_seq_one_letter_code
_entity_poly.pdbx_strand_id
1 'polypeptide(L)'
;MLFYLTTLNLSRFLIENAPTLSVGESDVQAFSAVDAWKHSDYLCRNYIMNSLHDSFYSVYQGFKTAKELWKSLDRKYKSEDAGAKKFLVERFLDFKMVDSRTIMGQVQEFQVLLHEIQAEGMVLNESFQVVVVIEKLPPGWKDFKNYLKHKRKEMTMEDLVVELQIEEDNKNSGNISSFLLLLR
;
A
#
# COMPACT_ATOMS: atom_id res chain seq x y z
N MET A 1 13.38 -7.68 11.83
CA MET A 1 12.88 -8.92 12.46
C MET A 1 12.25 -9.88 11.45
N LEU A 2 11.18 -9.51 10.71
CA LEU A 2 10.55 -10.39 9.71
C LEU A 2 11.51 -10.96 8.66
N PHE A 3 12.35 -10.12 8.05
CA PHE A 3 13.35 -10.55 7.08
C PHE A 3 14.29 -11.64 7.65
N TYR A 4 14.77 -11.45 8.88
CA TYR A 4 15.65 -12.41 9.55
C TYR A 4 14.95 -13.75 9.83
N LEU A 5 13.71 -13.72 10.32
CA LEU A 5 12.91 -14.94 10.53
C LEU A 5 12.61 -15.67 9.22
N THR A 6 12.43 -14.94 8.12
CA THR A 6 12.28 -15.52 6.78
C THR A 6 13.54 -16.24 6.34
N THR A 7 14.74 -15.65 6.54
CA THR A 7 16.02 -16.32 6.26
C THR A 7 16.19 -17.63 7.05
N LEU A 8 15.64 -17.70 8.26
CA LEU A 8 15.66 -18.90 9.11
C LEU A 8 14.53 -19.90 8.82
N ASN A 9 13.66 -19.64 7.82
CA ASN A 9 12.45 -20.42 7.56
C ASN A 9 11.47 -20.52 8.75
N LEU A 10 11.44 -19.49 9.61
CA LEU A 10 10.60 -19.42 10.80
C LEU A 10 9.40 -18.46 10.66
N SER A 11 9.31 -17.72 9.57
CA SER A 11 8.25 -16.73 9.34
C SER A 11 6.83 -17.32 9.38
N ARG A 12 6.66 -18.57 8.92
CA ARG A 12 5.36 -19.26 8.94
C ARG A 12 4.73 -19.41 10.33
N PHE A 13 5.56 -19.53 11.38
CA PHE A 13 5.10 -19.70 12.77
C PHE A 13 4.49 -18.42 13.36
N LEU A 14 4.62 -17.29 12.67
CA LEU A 14 3.95 -16.05 13.05
C LEU A 14 2.45 -16.06 12.68
N ILE A 15 2.03 -16.97 11.79
CA ILE A 15 0.71 -16.93 11.14
C ILE A 15 -0.01 -18.28 11.25
N GLU A 16 0.69 -19.39 11.07
CA GLU A 16 0.11 -20.73 11.07
C GLU A 16 -0.24 -21.22 12.49
N ASN A 17 -1.18 -22.16 12.59
CA ASN A 17 -1.51 -22.84 13.86
C ASN A 17 -0.74 -24.16 13.95
N ALA A 18 -0.55 -24.66 15.17
CA ALA A 18 0.01 -25.98 15.37
C ALA A 18 -0.83 -27.06 14.67
N PRO A 19 -0.19 -28.11 14.10
CA PRO A 19 -0.91 -29.25 13.54
C PRO A 19 -1.79 -29.92 14.61
N THR A 20 -3.02 -30.28 14.24
CA THR A 20 -3.93 -31.05 15.09
C THR A 20 -3.77 -32.53 14.82
N LEU A 21 -3.51 -33.32 15.87
CA LEU A 21 -3.56 -34.78 15.79
C LEU A 21 -5.02 -35.24 15.72
N SER A 22 -5.32 -36.17 14.81
CA SER A 22 -6.62 -36.86 14.80
C SER A 22 -6.66 -37.87 15.95
N VAL A 23 -7.80 -37.99 16.64
CA VAL A 23 -7.96 -38.91 17.78
C VAL A 23 -8.05 -40.33 17.22
N GLY A 24 -6.95 -41.07 17.26
CA GLY A 24 -6.91 -42.50 16.90
C GLY A 24 -5.69 -42.96 16.10
N GLU A 25 -4.89 -42.04 15.57
CA GLU A 25 -3.66 -42.40 14.85
C GLU A 25 -2.50 -42.58 15.84
N SER A 26 -2.12 -43.83 16.10
CA SER A 26 -0.84 -44.18 16.75
C SER A 26 0.34 -44.01 15.77
N ASP A 27 0.31 -42.95 14.96
CA ASP A 27 1.34 -42.72 13.96
C ASP A 27 2.50 -41.94 14.60
N VAL A 28 3.60 -42.66 14.83
CA VAL A 28 4.86 -42.12 15.36
C VAL A 28 5.34 -40.93 14.53
N GLN A 29 5.03 -40.89 13.23
CA GLN A 29 5.38 -39.78 12.35
C GLN A 29 4.58 -38.52 12.66
N ALA A 30 3.28 -38.65 12.97
CA ALA A 30 2.43 -37.52 13.34
C ALA A 30 2.88 -36.88 14.66
N PHE A 31 3.22 -37.69 15.66
CA PHE A 31 3.79 -37.19 16.91
C PHE A 31 5.13 -36.48 16.71
N SER A 32 6.03 -37.07 15.92
CA SER A 32 7.33 -36.48 15.58
C SER A 32 7.19 -35.13 14.87
N ALA A 33 6.23 -35.02 13.93
CA ALA A 33 5.94 -33.77 13.23
C ALA A 33 5.42 -32.68 14.17
N VAL A 34 4.56 -33.03 15.13
CA VAL A 34 4.04 -32.09 16.14
C VAL A 34 5.15 -31.60 17.07
N ASP A 35 6.05 -32.48 17.50
CA ASP A 35 7.15 -32.09 18.37
C ASP A 35 8.19 -31.24 17.63
N ALA A 36 8.49 -31.56 16.36
CA ALA A 36 9.31 -30.72 15.50
C ALA A 36 8.69 -29.32 15.29
N TRP A 37 7.36 -29.25 15.15
CA TRP A 37 6.63 -27.99 15.08
C TRP A 37 6.78 -27.18 16.36
N LYS A 38 6.51 -27.78 17.53
CA LYS A 38 6.63 -27.11 18.84
C LYS A 38 8.04 -26.58 19.08
N HIS A 39 9.06 -27.37 18.71
CA HIS A 39 10.44 -26.94 18.82
C HIS A 39 10.73 -25.71 17.94
N SER A 40 10.24 -25.72 16.70
CA SER A 40 10.43 -24.60 15.77
C SER A 40 9.67 -23.34 16.21
N ASP A 41 8.44 -23.48 16.72
CA ASP A 41 7.67 -22.38 17.31
C ASP A 41 8.37 -21.80 18.54
N TYR A 42 8.93 -22.65 19.41
CA TYR A 42 9.73 -22.23 20.54
C TYR A 42 10.96 -21.41 20.10
N LEU A 43 11.71 -21.87 19.10
CA LEU A 43 12.85 -21.13 18.56
C LEU A 43 12.42 -19.78 17.99
N CYS A 44 11.36 -19.76 17.17
CA CYS A 44 10.82 -18.52 16.59
C CYS A 44 10.46 -17.50 17.69
N ARG A 45 9.73 -17.94 18.73
CA ARG A 45 9.37 -17.09 19.88
C ARG A 45 10.62 -16.53 20.57
N ASN A 46 11.65 -17.35 20.80
CA ASN A 46 12.88 -16.90 21.44
C ASN A 46 13.66 -15.89 20.58
N TYR A 47 13.71 -16.07 19.26
CA TYR A 47 14.34 -15.07 18.39
C TYR A 47 13.62 -13.73 18.43
N ILE A 48 12.28 -13.73 18.47
CA ILE A 48 11.49 -12.51 18.65
C ILE A 48 11.85 -11.87 19.99
N MET A 49 11.82 -12.63 21.09
CA MET A 49 12.14 -12.12 22.43
C MET A 49 13.56 -11.56 22.54
N ASN A 50 14.56 -12.24 21.96
CA ASN A 50 15.97 -11.79 21.94
C ASN A 50 16.17 -10.50 21.13
N SER A 51 15.25 -10.16 20.23
CA SER A 51 15.30 -8.92 19.47
C SER A 51 14.64 -7.75 20.22
N LEU A 52 14.01 -8.00 21.37
CA LEU A 52 13.41 -6.97 22.22
C LEU A 52 14.40 -6.56 23.32
N HIS A 53 14.26 -5.32 23.80
CA HIS A 53 15.00 -4.87 24.98
C HIS A 53 14.53 -5.62 26.24
N ASP A 54 15.45 -5.94 27.16
CA ASP A 54 15.20 -6.77 28.36
C ASP A 54 14.05 -6.26 29.24
N SER A 55 13.83 -4.95 29.26
CA SER A 55 12.69 -4.33 29.97
C SER A 55 11.33 -4.84 29.53
N PHE A 56 11.22 -5.44 28.34
CA PHE A 56 9.99 -6.01 27.81
C PHE A 56 9.81 -7.49 28.17
N TYR A 57 10.82 -8.16 28.73
CA TYR A 57 10.75 -9.60 29.01
C TYR A 57 9.58 -9.95 29.94
N SER A 58 9.42 -9.21 31.05
CA SER A 58 8.35 -9.43 32.03
C SER A 58 6.94 -9.31 31.43
N VAL A 59 6.80 -8.50 30.37
CA VAL A 59 5.53 -8.24 29.67
C VAL A 59 5.19 -9.37 28.68
N TYR A 60 6.20 -9.92 28.00
CA TYR A 60 5.99 -10.83 26.87
C TYR A 60 6.35 -12.31 27.13
N GLN A 61 6.98 -12.63 28.26
CA GLN A 61 7.33 -14.02 28.60
C GLN A 61 6.12 -14.98 28.70
N GLY A 62 4.92 -14.45 28.99
CA GLY A 62 3.72 -15.25 29.19
C GLY A 62 3.07 -15.80 27.91
N PHE A 63 3.51 -15.35 26.72
CA PHE A 63 2.94 -15.80 25.45
C PHE A 63 3.39 -17.22 25.11
N LYS A 64 2.42 -18.11 24.82
CA LYS A 64 2.70 -19.55 24.67
C LYS A 64 3.26 -19.91 23.30
N THR A 65 2.97 -19.10 22.29
CA THR A 65 3.40 -19.34 20.90
C THR A 65 4.05 -18.11 20.28
N ALA A 66 4.86 -18.32 19.24
CA ALA A 66 5.43 -17.21 18.47
C ALA A 66 4.34 -16.34 17.84
N LYS A 67 3.25 -16.97 17.36
CA LYS A 67 2.08 -16.30 16.79
C LYS A 67 1.37 -15.36 17.76
N GLU A 68 1.10 -15.80 19.00
CA GLU A 68 0.43 -14.96 20.00
C GLU A 68 1.30 -13.75 20.39
N LEU A 69 2.61 -13.99 20.61
CA LEU A 69 3.58 -12.94 20.89
C LEU A 69 3.62 -11.93 19.74
N TRP A 70 3.78 -12.42 18.51
CA TRP A 70 3.82 -11.59 17.32
C TRP A 70 2.55 -10.75 17.16
N LYS A 71 1.35 -11.33 17.30
CA LYS A 71 0.09 -10.58 17.25
C LYS A 71 0.01 -9.48 18.31
N SER A 72 0.52 -9.73 19.52
CA SER A 72 0.50 -8.71 20.57
C SER A 72 1.49 -7.58 20.28
N LEU A 73 2.66 -7.88 19.73
CA LEU A 73 3.63 -6.89 19.28
C LEU A 73 3.07 -6.08 18.09
N ASP A 74 2.49 -6.77 17.12
CA ASP A 74 1.84 -6.20 15.94
C ASP A 74 0.74 -5.22 16.37
N ARG A 75 -0.17 -5.62 17.27
CA ARG A 75 -1.22 -4.74 17.80
C ARG A 75 -0.70 -3.54 18.59
N LYS A 76 0.40 -3.68 19.33
CA LYS A 76 0.93 -2.61 20.19
C LYS A 76 1.76 -1.59 19.42
N TYR A 77 2.52 -2.05 18.44
CA TYR A 77 3.52 -1.24 17.74
C TYR A 77 3.16 -0.94 16.28
N LYS A 78 2.21 -1.65 15.68
CA LYS A 78 1.38 -1.00 14.66
C LYS A 78 0.41 -0.11 15.43
N SER A 79 0.78 1.16 15.61
CA SER A 79 -0.20 2.21 15.89
C SER A 79 -1.33 2.04 14.88
N GLU A 80 -2.58 2.11 15.33
CA GLU A 80 -3.74 2.10 14.44
C GLU A 80 -3.48 3.00 13.22
N ASP A 81 -3.30 2.29 12.10
CA ASP A 81 -3.25 2.71 10.71
C ASP A 81 -4.33 3.76 10.35
N ALA A 82 -5.35 3.93 11.19
CA ALA A 82 -6.33 5.02 11.10
C ALA A 82 -5.69 6.42 11.02
N GLY A 83 -4.60 6.69 11.74
CA GLY A 83 -3.91 7.98 11.68
C GLY A 83 -3.22 8.23 10.34
N ALA A 84 -2.49 7.22 9.84
CA ALA A 84 -1.80 7.27 8.55
C ALA A 84 -2.80 7.33 7.38
N LYS A 85 -3.83 6.48 7.41
CA LYS A 85 -4.94 6.50 6.45
C LYS A 85 -5.64 7.84 6.41
N LYS A 86 -6.00 8.40 7.57
CA LYS A 86 -6.63 9.72 7.66
C LYS A 86 -5.74 10.80 7.06
N PHE A 87 -4.44 10.80 7.38
CA PHE A 87 -3.48 11.75 6.84
C PHE A 87 -3.32 11.65 5.32
N LEU A 88 -3.25 10.44 4.77
CA LEU A 88 -3.17 10.23 3.32
C LEU A 88 -4.45 10.67 2.60
N VAL A 89 -5.62 10.36 3.17
CA VAL A 89 -6.92 10.82 2.64
C VAL A 89 -7.01 12.35 2.68
N GLU A 90 -6.58 12.99 3.76
CA GLU A 90 -6.53 14.46 3.87
C GLU A 90 -5.61 15.07 2.80
N ARG A 91 -4.38 14.56 2.66
CA ARG A 91 -3.45 14.98 1.59
C ARG A 91 -4.05 14.80 0.20
N PHE A 92 -4.75 13.70 -0.06
CA PHE A 92 -5.39 13.42 -1.34
C PHE A 92 -6.50 14.42 -1.65
N LEU A 93 -7.36 14.71 -0.68
CA LEU A 93 -8.44 15.68 -0.81
C LEU A 93 -7.90 17.11 -0.99
N ASP A 94 -6.84 17.46 -0.27
CA ASP A 94 -6.27 18.81 -0.26
C ASP A 94 -5.26 19.08 -1.39
N PHE A 95 -4.73 18.04 -2.04
CA PHE A 95 -3.84 18.20 -3.19
C PHE A 95 -4.51 19.10 -4.24
N LYS A 96 -3.80 20.09 -4.77
CA LYS A 96 -4.30 20.97 -5.83
C LYS A 96 -3.14 21.30 -6.76
N MET A 97 -3.36 21.17 -8.06
CA MET A 97 -2.36 21.61 -9.02
C MET A 97 -2.41 23.13 -9.16
N VAL A 98 -1.25 23.71 -9.44
CA VAL A 98 -1.07 25.15 -9.65
C VAL A 98 -0.43 25.40 -11.01
N ASP A 99 -0.77 26.54 -11.63
CA ASP A 99 -0.25 26.94 -12.95
C ASP A 99 1.25 27.29 -12.94
N SER A 100 1.83 27.54 -11.76
CA SER A 100 3.24 27.96 -11.61
C SER A 100 4.25 26.81 -11.68
N ARG A 101 3.79 25.58 -11.90
CA ARG A 101 4.60 24.36 -11.94
C ARG A 101 4.19 23.54 -13.16
N THR A 102 5.06 22.64 -13.60
CA THR A 102 4.70 21.70 -14.67
C THR A 102 3.57 20.78 -14.21
N ILE A 103 2.62 20.53 -15.09
CA ILE A 103 1.55 19.55 -14.88
C ILE A 103 2.16 18.18 -14.69
N MET A 104 3.13 17.80 -15.51
CA MET A 104 3.72 16.46 -15.44
C MET A 104 4.44 16.18 -14.12
N GLY A 105 5.13 17.18 -13.56
CA GLY A 105 5.72 17.03 -12.21
C GLY A 105 4.65 16.85 -11.14
N GLN A 106 3.53 17.59 -11.24
CA GLN A 106 2.42 17.50 -10.28
C GLN A 106 1.61 16.20 -10.44
N VAL A 107 1.49 15.66 -11.66
CA VAL A 107 0.85 14.35 -11.92
C VAL A 107 1.68 13.23 -11.30
N GLN A 108 3.01 13.26 -11.46
CA GLN A 108 3.91 12.29 -10.83
C GLN A 108 3.81 12.33 -9.30
N GLU A 109 3.79 13.52 -8.69
CA GLU A 109 3.57 13.68 -7.24
C GLU A 109 2.24 13.09 -6.79
N PHE A 110 1.18 13.28 -7.59
CA PHE A 110 -0.13 12.71 -7.30
C PHE A 110 -0.16 11.19 -7.44
N GLN A 111 0.54 10.62 -8.44
CA GLN A 111 0.70 9.18 -8.60
C GLN A 111 1.43 8.54 -7.42
N VAL A 112 2.46 9.20 -6.88
CA VAL A 112 3.14 8.75 -5.65
C VAL A 112 2.14 8.68 -4.49
N LEU A 113 1.29 9.70 -4.33
CA LEU A 113 0.26 9.71 -3.28
C LEU A 113 -0.78 8.58 -3.47
N LEU A 114 -1.18 8.28 -4.71
CA LEU A 114 -2.05 7.14 -5.01
C LEU A 114 -1.40 5.80 -4.64
N HIS A 115 -0.10 5.64 -4.90
CA HIS A 115 0.66 4.46 -4.49
C HIS A 115 0.78 4.33 -2.97
N GLU A 116 1.00 5.44 -2.25
CA GLU A 116 1.00 5.46 -0.77
C GLU A 116 -0.36 4.99 -0.22
N ILE A 117 -1.47 5.49 -0.77
CA ILE A 117 -2.85 5.09 -0.42
C ILE A 117 -3.08 3.59 -0.66
N GLN A 118 -2.64 3.07 -1.81
CA GLN A 118 -2.75 1.67 -2.15
C GLN A 118 -1.90 0.79 -1.21
N ALA A 119 -0.70 1.24 -0.83
CA ALA A 119 0.18 0.51 0.09
C ALA A 119 -0.45 0.35 1.49
N GLU A 120 -1.27 1.32 1.94
CA GLU A 120 -2.08 1.23 3.16
C GLU A 120 -3.37 0.40 2.98
N GLY A 121 -3.55 -0.24 1.82
CA GLY A 121 -4.67 -1.12 1.52
C GLY A 121 -5.97 -0.39 1.13
N MET A 122 -5.91 0.90 0.84
CA MET A 122 -7.04 1.66 0.30
C MET A 122 -7.01 1.59 -1.23
N VAL A 123 -7.83 0.72 -1.82
CA VAL A 123 -7.86 0.53 -3.28
C VAL A 123 -8.84 1.51 -3.91
N LEU A 124 -8.36 2.36 -4.82
CA LEU A 124 -9.18 3.27 -5.62
C LEU A 124 -9.33 2.75 -7.04
N ASN A 125 -10.55 2.74 -7.58
CA ASN A 125 -10.80 2.40 -8.97
C ASN A 125 -10.06 3.38 -9.91
N GLU A 126 -9.45 2.86 -10.97
CA GLU A 126 -8.77 3.67 -11.99
C GLU A 126 -9.65 4.78 -12.58
N SER A 127 -10.93 4.51 -12.89
CA SER A 127 -11.83 5.54 -13.43
C SER A 127 -12.05 6.70 -12.45
N PHE A 128 -12.03 6.42 -11.15
CA PHE A 128 -12.08 7.43 -10.11
C PHE A 128 -10.78 8.24 -10.07
N GLN A 129 -9.62 7.59 -10.19
CA GLN A 129 -8.32 8.28 -10.22
C GLN A 129 -8.23 9.26 -11.41
N VAL A 130 -8.64 8.82 -12.60
CA VAL A 130 -8.69 9.65 -13.83
C VAL A 130 -9.53 10.90 -13.61
N VAL A 131 -10.76 10.74 -13.12
CA VAL A 131 -11.67 11.87 -12.84
C VAL A 131 -11.06 12.82 -11.83
N VAL A 132 -10.43 12.30 -10.76
CA VAL A 132 -9.81 13.15 -9.75
C VAL A 132 -8.65 13.95 -10.35
N VAL A 133 -7.76 13.37 -11.13
CA VAL A 133 -6.67 14.12 -11.78
C VAL A 133 -7.21 15.23 -12.67
N ILE A 134 -8.24 14.94 -13.48
CA ILE A 134 -8.93 15.95 -14.30
C ILE A 134 -9.52 17.06 -13.43
N GLU A 135 -10.11 16.73 -12.28
CA GLU A 135 -10.64 17.73 -11.36
C GLU A 135 -9.56 18.60 -10.71
N LYS A 136 -8.38 18.04 -10.48
CA LYS A 136 -7.23 18.70 -9.82
C LYS A 136 -6.46 19.64 -10.75
N LEU A 137 -6.69 19.59 -12.06
CA LEU A 137 -6.05 20.47 -13.04
C LEU A 137 -6.21 21.96 -12.67
N PRO A 138 -5.17 22.78 -12.87
CA PRO A 138 -5.18 24.16 -12.43
C PRO A 138 -6.07 25.05 -13.32
N PRO A 139 -6.41 26.28 -12.87
CA PRO A 139 -7.29 27.19 -13.60
C PRO A 139 -6.86 27.48 -15.04
N GLY A 140 -5.57 27.58 -15.33
CA GLY A 140 -5.05 27.77 -16.69
C GLY A 140 -5.32 26.60 -17.64
N TRP A 141 -5.83 25.47 -17.14
CA TRP A 141 -6.18 24.27 -17.89
C TRP A 141 -7.69 24.02 -18.00
N LYS A 142 -8.51 25.02 -17.67
CA LYS A 142 -9.98 24.93 -17.64
C LYS A 142 -10.59 24.41 -18.95
N ASP A 143 -10.15 24.90 -20.10
CA ASP A 143 -10.73 24.51 -21.39
C ASP A 143 -10.40 23.04 -21.73
N PHE A 144 -9.15 22.63 -21.49
CA PHE A 144 -8.75 21.23 -21.65
C PHE A 144 -9.47 20.30 -20.66
N LYS A 145 -9.62 20.73 -19.41
CA LYS A 145 -10.41 20.02 -18.40
C LYS A 145 -11.84 19.80 -18.88
N ASN A 146 -12.48 20.79 -19.48
CA ASN A 146 -13.83 20.65 -20.04
C ASN A 146 -13.86 19.69 -21.23
N TYR A 147 -12.86 19.75 -22.12
CA TYR A 147 -12.70 18.80 -23.21
C TYR A 147 -12.63 17.35 -22.71
N LEU A 148 -11.79 17.08 -21.70
CA LEU A 148 -11.64 15.74 -21.12
C LEU A 148 -12.94 15.24 -20.50
N LYS A 149 -13.71 16.10 -19.81
CA LYS A 149 -15.01 15.75 -19.21
C LYS A 149 -16.08 15.35 -20.24
N HIS A 150 -16.02 15.89 -21.44
CA HIS A 150 -17.00 15.62 -22.50
C HIS A 150 -16.56 14.50 -23.46
N LYS A 151 -15.34 13.99 -23.32
CA LYS A 151 -14.82 12.89 -24.12
C LYS A 151 -15.56 11.61 -23.76
N ARG A 152 -16.22 11.01 -24.76
CA ARG A 152 -17.04 9.79 -24.59
C ARG A 152 -16.23 8.49 -24.50
N LYS A 153 -14.97 8.53 -24.94
CA LYS A 153 -14.08 7.36 -24.93
C LYS A 153 -13.65 7.12 -23.48
N GLU A 154 -13.75 5.88 -23.03
CA GLU A 154 -13.13 5.45 -21.77
C GLU A 154 -11.62 5.72 -21.83
N MET A 155 -11.06 6.16 -20.72
CA MET A 155 -9.69 6.68 -20.62
C MET A 155 -9.01 6.05 -19.42
N THR A 156 -7.84 5.47 -19.64
CA THR A 156 -6.97 4.94 -18.57
C THR A 156 -6.11 6.06 -17.99
N MET A 157 -5.41 5.77 -16.90
CA MET A 157 -4.45 6.71 -16.34
C MET A 157 -3.30 7.01 -17.32
N GLU A 158 -2.82 6.02 -18.06
CA GLU A 158 -1.76 6.19 -19.06
C GLU A 158 -2.23 7.07 -20.23
N ASP A 159 -3.44 6.83 -20.74
CA ASP A 159 -4.04 7.66 -21.79
C ASP A 159 -4.11 9.13 -21.34
N LEU A 160 -4.56 9.38 -20.10
CA LEU A 160 -4.64 10.72 -19.53
C LEU A 160 -3.25 11.38 -19.42
N VAL A 161 -2.24 10.65 -18.95
CA VAL A 161 -0.87 11.16 -18.79
C VAL A 161 -0.30 11.59 -20.14
N VAL A 162 -0.51 10.80 -21.20
CA VAL A 162 -0.06 11.13 -22.56
C VAL A 162 -0.76 12.41 -23.07
N GLU A 163 -2.07 12.51 -22.89
CA GLU A 163 -2.85 13.69 -23.30
C GLU A 163 -2.41 14.96 -22.54
N LEU A 164 -2.10 14.86 -21.24
CA LEU A 164 -1.58 15.95 -20.43
C LEU A 164 -0.19 16.41 -20.89
N GLN A 165 0.71 15.46 -21.21
CA GLN A 165 2.05 15.78 -21.72
C GLN A 165 1.98 16.54 -23.05
N ILE A 166 1.18 16.06 -24.00
CA ILE A 166 1.00 16.71 -25.32
C ILE A 166 0.48 18.13 -25.15
N GLU A 167 -0.52 18.34 -24.29
CA GLU A 167 -1.08 19.66 -24.09
C GLU A 167 -0.12 20.62 -23.36
N GLU A 168 0.70 20.11 -22.43
CA GLU A 168 1.73 20.90 -21.77
C GLU A 168 2.77 21.38 -22.79
N ASP A 169 3.22 20.49 -23.68
CA ASP A 169 4.16 20.81 -24.74
C ASP A 169 3.59 21.82 -25.74
N ASN A 170 2.30 21.71 -26.09
CA ASN A 170 1.60 22.69 -26.94
C ASN A 170 1.58 24.08 -26.32
N LYS A 171 1.24 24.17 -25.03
CA LYS A 171 1.22 25.45 -24.30
C LYS A 171 2.60 26.07 -24.20
N ASN A 172 3.64 25.27 -23.96
CA ASN A 172 5.01 25.74 -23.88
C ASN A 172 5.56 26.21 -25.22
N SER A 173 5.13 25.59 -26.33
CA SER A 173 5.56 25.93 -27.69
C SER A 173 4.75 27.05 -28.35
N GLY A 174 3.68 27.54 -27.71
CA GLY A 174 2.78 28.53 -28.30
C GLY A 174 1.97 28.00 -29.50
N ASN A 175 1.94 26.68 -29.67
CA ASN A 175 1.19 26.03 -30.73
C ASN A 175 -0.32 26.10 -30.44
N ILE A 176 -1.14 26.16 -31.49
CA ILE A 176 -2.58 25.95 -31.34
C ILE A 176 -2.75 24.56 -30.76
N SER A 177 -3.41 24.49 -29.60
CA SER A 177 -3.62 23.23 -28.92
C SER A 177 -4.22 22.16 -29.85
N SER A 178 -3.64 20.97 -29.84
CA SER A 178 -4.03 19.84 -30.69
C SER A 178 -5.51 19.47 -30.57
N PHE A 179 -6.16 19.72 -29.42
CA PHE A 179 -7.59 19.42 -29.26
C PHE A 179 -8.50 20.48 -29.92
N LEU A 180 -8.03 21.71 -30.13
CA LEU A 180 -8.76 22.71 -30.91
C LEU A 180 -8.81 22.35 -32.40
N LEU A 181 -7.83 21.59 -32.89
CA LEU A 181 -7.82 21.04 -34.25
C LEU A 181 -8.77 19.85 -34.41
N LEU A 182 -9.05 19.10 -33.34
CA LEU A 182 -10.00 17.97 -33.33
C LEU A 182 -11.47 18.40 -33.19
N LEU A 183 -11.73 19.69 -32.91
CA LEU A 183 -13.07 20.27 -32.80
C LEU A 183 -13.52 21.04 -34.06
N ARG A 184 -12.74 20.99 -35.15
CA ARG A 184 -13.11 21.45 -36.50
C ARG A 184 -13.45 20.26 -37.38
#